data_AF-A0A7C2K0S7-F1
#
_entry.id   AF-A0A7C2K0S7-F1
#
_cell.length_a   1.000
_cell.length_b   1.000
_cell.length_c   1.000
_cell.angle_alpha   90.00
_cell.angle_beta   90.00
_cell.angle_gamma   90.00
#
_symmetry.space_group_name_H-M   'P 1'
#
loop_
_entity.id
_entity.type
_entity.pdbx_description
1 polymer ?
#
loop_
_entity_poly.entity_id
_entity_poly.type
_entity_poly.pdbx_seq_one_letter_code
_entity_poly.pdbx_strand_id
1 'polypeptide(L)' 'MIDRKLLRENPNLLKEALSKRNYDISILDELINLDEETRILKKEIDTLRSEKNR' A
#
# COMPACT_ATOMS: atom_id res chain seq x y z
N MET A 1 8.95 0.35 12.51
CA MET A 1 8.29 0.08 11.21
C MET A 1 6.87 0.59 11.30
N ILE A 2 6.41 1.39 10.33
CA ILE A 2 5.00 1.81 10.26
C ILE A 2 4.18 0.61 9.81
N ASP A 3 3.03 0.40 10.44
CA ASP A 3 2.14 -0.70 10.08
C ASP A 3 1.45 -0.40 8.75
N ARG A 4 1.55 -1.31 7.78
CA ARG A 4 0.90 -1.14 6.46
C ARG A 4 -0.63 -1.19 6.56
N LYS A 5 -1.19 -1.76 7.62
CA LYS A 5 -2.63 -1.70 7.87
C LYS A 5 -3.11 -0.29 8.22
N LEU A 6 -2.32 0.46 8.98
CA LEU A 6 -2.62 1.85 9.38
C LEU A 6 -2.75 2.77 8.16
N LEU A 7 -1.92 2.53 7.14
CA LEU A 7 -2.00 3.19 5.83
C LEU A 7 -3.34 2.99 5.13
N ARG A 8 -3.94 1.82 5.30
CA ARG A 8 -5.20 1.44 4.63
C ARG A 8 -6.42 1.84 5.43
N GLU A 9 -6.36 1.71 6.75
CA GLU A 9 -7.50 1.98 7.63
C GLU A 9 -7.70 3.49 7.83
N ASN A 10 -6.62 4.26 7.97
CA ASN A 10 -6.71 5.70 8.28
C ASN A 10 -5.68 6.54 7.50
N PRO A 11 -5.80 6.64 6.17
CA PRO A 11 -4.91 7.46 5.35
C PRO A 11 -4.96 8.95 5.73
N ASN A 12 -6.13 9.46 6.15
CA ASN A 12 -6.29 10.86 6.55
C ASN A 12 -5.45 11.23 7.79
N LEU A 13 -5.34 10.32 8.76
CA LEU A 13 -4.55 10.53 9.97
C LEU A 13 -3.05 10.60 9.63
N LEU A 14 -2.60 9.83 8.64
CA LEU A 14 -1.25 9.91 8.10
C LEU A 14 -1.02 11.21 7.33
N LYS A 15 -1.99 11.67 6.52
CA LYS A 15 -1.90 12.97 5.82
C LYS A 15 -1.75 14.12 6.82
N GLU A 16 -2.53 14.13 7.90
CA GLU A 16 -2.40 15.15 8.96
C GLU A 16 -1.06 15.06 9.70
N ALA A 17 -0.57 13.85 10.00
CA ALA A 17 0.71 13.67 10.66
C ALA A 17 1.90 14.08 9.78
N LEU A 18 1.82 13.82 8.47
CA LEU A 18 2.82 14.24 7.47
C LEU A 18 2.80 15.76 7.27
N SER A 19 1.60 16.35 7.16
CA SER A 19 1.40 17.79 7.06
C SER A 19 1.94 18.53 8.28
N LYS A 20 1.66 18.05 9.51
CA LYS A 20 2.22 18.62 10.75
C LYS A 20 3.75 18.56 10.82
N ARG A 21 4.37 17.64 10.08
CA ARG A 21 5.82 17.46 10.04
C ARG A 21 6.46 18.08 8.79
N ASN A 22 5.72 18.84 7.98
CA ASN A 22 6.17 19.41 6.70
C ASN A 22 6.78 18.37 5.74
N TYR A 23 6.31 17.13 5.79
CA TYR A 23 6.68 16.12 4.81
C TYR A 23 5.79 16.19 3.59
N ASP A 24 6.33 15.71 2.47
CA ASP A 24 5.61 15.64 1.22
C ASP A 24 4.47 14.61 1.31
N ILE A 25 3.25 15.09 1.11
CA ILE A 25 2.03 14.28 1.16
C ILE A 25 1.99 13.32 -0.05
N SER A 26 2.68 13.68 -1.12
CA SER A 26 2.78 12.90 -2.36
C SER A 26 3.32 11.49 -2.15
N ILE A 27 4.22 11.33 -1.16
CA ILE A 27 4.80 10.04 -0.77
C ILE A 27 3.70 9.08 -0.30
N LEU A 28 2.63 9.59 0.33
CA LEU A 28 1.53 8.76 0.81
C LEU A 28 0.71 8.20 -0.36
N ASP A 29 0.45 9.03 -1.36
CA ASP A 29 -0.31 8.62 -2.55
C ASP A 29 0.51 7.61 -3.38
N GLU A 30 1.83 7.81 -3.53
CA GLU A 30 2.72 6.82 -4.13
C GLU A 30 2.72 5.49 -3.35
N LEU A 31 2.75 5.55 -2.02
CA LEU A 31 2.76 4.36 -1.18
C LEU A 31 1.46 3.57 -1.26
N ILE A 32 0.32 4.27 -1.41
CA ILE A 32 -0.99 3.64 -1.63
C ILE A 32 -1.00 2.91 -2.98
N ASN A 33 -0.54 3.57 -4.05
CA ASN A 33 -0.46 2.97 -5.39
C ASN A 33 0.43 1.72 -5.40
N LEU A 34 1.61 1.79 -4.77
CA LEU A 34 2.53 0.66 -4.64
C LEU A 34 1.91 -0.53 -3.86
N ASP A 35 1.13 -0.25 -2.82
CA ASP A 35 0.45 -1.30 -2.06
C ASP A 35 -0.65 -1.98 -2.89
N GLU A 36 -1.35 -1.22 -3.74
CA GLU A 36 -2.34 -1.75 -4.69
C GLU A 36 -1.69 -2.63 -5.76
N GLU A 37 -0.62 -2.16 -6.41
CA GLU A 37 0.15 -2.94 -7.39
C GLU A 37 0.67 -4.24 -6.77
N THR A 38 1.21 -4.17 -5.55
CA THR A 38 1.70 -5.36 -4.84
C THR A 38 0.59 -6.39 -4.63
N ARG A 39 -0.65 -5.97 -4.34
CA ARG A 39 -1.78 -6.89 -4.21
C ARG A 39 -2.17 -7.53 -5.53
N ILE A 40 -2.21 -6.75 -6.60
CA ILE A 40 -2.54 -7.24 -7.94
C ILE A 40 -1.53 -8.30 -8.35
N LEU A 41 -0.24 -7.98 -8.27
CA LEU A 41 0.85 -8.92 -8.60
C LEU A 41 0.82 -10.17 -7.73
N LYS A 42 0.55 -10.03 -6.43
CA LYS A 42 0.49 -11.20 -5.54
C LYS A 42 -0.67 -12.12 -5.89
N LYS A 43 -1.84 -11.55 -6.22
CA LYS A 43 -3.00 -12.32 -6.70
C LYS A 43 -2.68 -13.03 -8.01
N GLU A 44 -2.03 -12.35 -8.95
CA GLU A 44 -1.63 -12.90 -10.24
C GLU A 44 -0.63 -14.06 -10.06
N ILE A 45 0.37 -13.89 -9.18
CA ILE A 45 1.31 -14.95 -8.84
C ILE A 45 0.60 -16.16 -8.23
N ASP A 46 -0.33 -15.94 -7.29
CA ASP A 46 -1.09 -17.03 -6.68
C ASP A 46 -1.98 -17.75 -7.69
N THR A 47 -2.58 -17.05 -8.65
CA THR A 47 -3.32 -17.67 -9.75
C THR A 47 -2.41 -18.48 -10.66
N LEU A 48 -1.26 -17.94 -11.08
CA LEU A 48 -0.30 -18.63 -11.94
C LEU A 48 0.28 -19.88 -11.25
N ARG A 49 0.53 -19.81 -9.94
CA ARG A 49 0.96 -20.96 -9.13
C ARG A 49 -0.13 -22.03 -9.05
N SER A 50 -1.39 -21.61 -8.87
CA SER A 50 -2.52 -22.52 -8.85
C SER A 50 -2.73 -23.20 -10.21
N GLU A 51 -2.54 -22.48 -11.32
CA GLU A 51 -2.62 -23.04 -12.67
C GLU A 51 -1.47 -24.00 -12.95
N LYS A 52 -0.24 -23.66 -12.56
CA LYS A 52 0.94 -24.51 -12.73
C LYS A 52 0.86 -25.82 -11.93
N ASN A 53 0.24 -25.80 -10.76
CA ASN A 53 0.11 -26.98 -9.89
C ASN A 53 -1.09 -27.88 -10.26
N ARG A 54 -1.88 -27.50 -11.27
CA ARG A 54 -3.03 -28.25 -11.76
C ARG A 54 -2.64 -29.20 -12.89
#